data_AF-A0A915ZUV7-F1
#
_entry.id   AF-A0A915ZUV7-F1
#
_cell.length_a   1.000
_cell.length_b   1.000
_cell.length_c   1.000
_cell.angle_alpha   90.00
_cell.angle_beta   90.00
_cell.angle_gamma   90.00
#
_symmetry.space_group_name_H-M   'P 1'
#
loop_
_entity.id
_entity.type
_entity.pdbx_description
1 polymer ?
#
loop_
_entity_poly.entity_id
_entity_poly.type
_entity_poly.pdbx_seq_one_letter_code
_entity_poly.pdbx_strand_id
1 'polypeptide(L)'
;MKTRNSLCIENFERRWQRLISNYPAAQSYLQNKLYPIRFSWAHCYTQVRFIAGVTTTQRAESKNNVLKLDDLHTFSLVQLTHQINVRIEEEKRYTDLKMRKIEIL
;
A
#
# COMPACT_ATOMS: atom_id res chain seq x y z
N MET A 1 -2.56 -18.38 -0.25
CA MET A 1 -2.39 -16.99 0.24
C MET A 1 -2.81 -15.96 -0.82
N LYS A 2 -4.12 -15.68 -0.96
CA LYS A 2 -4.66 -14.62 -1.85
C LYS A 2 -5.08 -13.35 -1.08
N THR A 3 -4.75 -13.26 0.21
CA THR A 3 -5.10 -12.14 1.11
C THR A 3 -4.30 -10.89 0.77
N ARG A 4 -2.96 -10.98 0.75
CA ARG A 4 -2.03 -9.87 0.44
C ARG A 4 -2.39 -9.08 -0.81
N ASN A 5 -2.76 -9.76 -1.90
CA ASN A 5 -3.00 -9.14 -3.21
C ASN A 5 -4.47 -8.69 -3.41
N SER A 6 -5.27 -8.64 -2.36
CA SER A 6 -6.66 -8.17 -2.48
C SER A 6 -6.66 -6.68 -2.83
N LEU A 7 -7.37 -6.32 -3.90
CA LEU A 7 -7.47 -4.95 -4.40
C LEU A 7 -8.50 -4.11 -3.63
N CYS A 8 -9.40 -4.76 -2.87
CA CYS A 8 -10.35 -4.06 -2.00
C CYS A 8 -10.29 -4.59 -0.57
N ILE A 9 -10.63 -3.71 0.38
CA ILE A 9 -10.54 -3.94 1.82
C ILE A 9 -11.52 -5.03 2.24
N GLU A 10 -12.74 -5.03 1.70
CA GLU A 10 -13.79 -5.98 2.05
C GLU A 10 -13.39 -7.41 1.66
N ASN A 11 -12.77 -7.57 0.49
CA ASN A 11 -12.23 -8.86 0.06
C ASN A 11 -11.03 -9.30 0.89
N PHE A 12 -10.18 -8.35 1.31
CA PHE A 12 -9.07 -8.64 2.21
C PHE A 12 -9.60 -9.18 3.54
N GLU A 13 -10.49 -8.45 4.20
CA GLU A 13 -11.02 -8.80 5.52
C GLU A 13 -11.75 -10.15 5.49
N ARG A 14 -12.60 -10.37 4.49
CA ARG A 14 -13.28 -11.67 4.31
C ARG A 14 -12.29 -12.83 4.15
N ARG A 15 -11.22 -12.65 3.37
CA ARG A 15 -10.19 -13.68 3.19
C ARG A 15 -9.30 -13.82 4.41
N TRP A 16 -9.10 -12.76 5.17
CA TRP A 16 -8.33 -12.73 6.40
C TRP A 16 -9.02 -13.54 7.50
N GLN A 17 -10.33 -13.37 7.68
CA GLN A 17 -11.13 -14.18 8.60
C GLN A 17 -11.09 -15.67 8.24
N ARG A 18 -11.21 -16.00 6.94
CA ARG A 18 -11.04 -17.38 6.46
C ARG A 18 -9.64 -17.93 6.74
N LEU A 19 -8.59 -17.10 6.62
CA LEU A 19 -7.22 -17.51 6.91
C LEU A 19 -7.03 -17.85 8.39
N ILE A 20 -7.56 -17.04 9.30
CA ILE A 20 -7.50 -17.31 10.74
C ILE A 20 -8.26 -18.59 11.07
N SER A 21 -9.48 -18.74 10.54
CA SER A 21 -10.32 -19.92 10.77
C SER A 21 -9.67 -21.22 10.27
N ASN A 22 -8.92 -21.16 9.17
CA ASN A 22 -8.27 -22.36 8.59
C ASN A 22 -6.97 -22.72 9.31
N TYR A 23 -6.37 -21.80 10.07
CA TYR A 23 -5.07 -21.99 10.72
C TYR A 23 -5.10 -21.52 12.18
N PRO A 24 -5.87 -22.19 13.06
CA PRO A 24 -6.02 -21.80 14.46
C PRO A 24 -4.69 -21.81 15.23
N ALA A 25 -3.77 -22.72 14.90
CA ALA A 25 -2.42 -22.75 15.48
C ALA A 25 -1.60 -21.47 15.18
N ALA A 26 -1.87 -20.80 14.06
CA ALA A 26 -1.21 -19.56 13.67
C ALA A 26 -2.02 -18.31 14.03
N GLN A 27 -3.22 -18.45 14.60
CA GLN A 27 -4.16 -17.35 14.85
C GLN A 27 -3.51 -16.24 15.69
N SER A 28 -2.80 -16.59 16.76
CA SER A 28 -2.14 -15.60 17.62
C SER A 28 -1.13 -14.76 16.84
N TYR A 29 -0.31 -15.39 16.00
CA TYR A 29 0.65 -14.66 15.16
C TYR A 29 -0.06 -13.78 14.12
N LEU A 30 -1.06 -14.33 13.43
CA LEU A 30 -1.82 -13.61 12.41
C LEU A 30 -2.47 -12.36 13.01
N GLN A 31 -3.22 -12.51 14.10
CA GLN A 31 -3.97 -11.42 14.74
C GLN A 31 -3.06 -10.42 15.47
N ASN A 32 -2.07 -10.89 16.22
CA ASN A 32 -1.30 -10.02 17.11
C ASN A 32 -0.04 -9.43 16.46
N LYS A 33 0.50 -10.06 15.41
CA LYS A 33 1.72 -9.60 14.75
C LYS A 33 1.47 -9.12 13.32
N LEU A 34 0.72 -9.88 12.52
CA LEU A 34 0.63 -9.62 11.09
C LEU A 34 -0.49 -8.63 10.71
N TYR A 35 -1.65 -8.70 11.39
CA TYR A 35 -2.78 -7.81 11.14
C TYR A 35 -2.51 -6.33 11.52
N PRO A 36 -1.85 -5.99 12.64
CA PRO A 36 -1.60 -4.59 13.00
C PRO A 36 -0.78 -3.85 11.93
N ILE A 37 0.17 -4.55 11.30
CA ILE A 37 1.03 -4.01 10.25
C ILE A 37 0.44 -4.16 8.83
N ARG A 38 -0.84 -4.53 8.67
CA ARG A 38 -1.46 -4.75 7.33
C ARG A 38 -1.33 -3.57 6.37
N PHE A 39 -1.25 -2.34 6.90
CA PHE A 39 -1.04 -1.12 6.12
C PHE A 39 0.33 -1.05 5.43
N SER A 40 1.32 -1.86 5.82
CA SER A 40 2.65 -1.89 5.20
C SER A 40 2.81 -2.93 4.10
N TRP A 41 1.94 -3.96 4.04
CA TRP A 41 2.13 -5.10 3.12
C TRP A 41 0.90 -5.53 2.32
N ALA A 42 -0.32 -5.22 2.78
CA ALA A 42 -1.53 -5.59 2.07
C ALA A 42 -1.86 -4.56 0.97
N HIS A 43 -2.17 -5.06 -0.22
CA HIS A 43 -2.27 -4.23 -1.43
C HIS A 43 -3.36 -3.16 -1.32
N CYS A 44 -4.58 -3.55 -0.94
CA CYS A 44 -5.70 -2.62 -0.72
C CYS A 44 -5.41 -1.49 0.30
N TYR A 45 -4.46 -1.66 1.21
CA TYR A 45 -4.07 -0.63 2.17
C TYR A 45 -2.84 0.17 1.74
N THR A 46 -1.93 -0.44 0.99
CA THR A 46 -0.71 0.19 0.45
C THR A 46 -0.96 0.98 -0.83
N GLN A 47 -2.09 0.77 -1.52
CA GLN A 47 -2.50 1.57 -2.68
C GLN A 47 -2.80 3.04 -2.35
N VAL A 48 -2.98 3.38 -1.07
CA VAL A 48 -3.30 4.74 -0.58
C VAL A 48 -2.06 5.45 -0.01
N ARG A 49 -0.85 4.91 -0.24
CA ARG A 49 0.39 5.59 0.13
C ARG A 49 1.41 5.47 -0.99
N PHE A 50 1.93 6.61 -1.43
CA PHE A 50 3.12 6.66 -2.29
C PHE A 50 4.37 6.29 -1.49
N ILE A 51 4.97 5.13 -1.79
CA ILE A 51 6.13 4.59 -1.04
C ILE A 51 7.47 4.93 -1.73
N ALA A 52 7.49 5.77 -2.77
CA ALA A 52 8.72 6.15 -3.50
C ALA A 52 9.67 4.97 -3.82
N GLY A 53 9.11 3.81 -4.17
CA GLY A 53 9.88 2.62 -4.52
C GLY A 53 10.50 1.83 -3.35
N VAL A 54 10.35 2.26 -2.09
CA VAL A 54 10.90 1.53 -0.92
C VAL A 54 9.97 0.38 -0.51
N THR A 55 9.83 -0.63 -1.36
CA THR A 55 9.17 -1.89 -0.97
C THR A 55 10.14 -3.04 -1.23
N THR A 56 10.69 -3.60 -0.16
CA THR A 56 11.63 -4.72 -0.28
C THR A 56 10.91 -5.99 -0.77
N THR A 57 11.50 -6.57 -1.82
CA THR A 57 11.29 -7.89 -2.45
C THR A 57 10.30 -8.01 -3.64
N GLN A 58 10.92 -7.98 -4.83
CA GLN A 58 10.67 -8.74 -6.07
C GLN A 58 9.43 -8.42 -6.95
N ARG A 59 8.46 -7.64 -6.47
CA ARG A 59 7.31 -7.20 -7.30
C ARG A 59 7.22 -5.68 -7.49
N ALA A 60 8.28 -4.95 -7.12
CA ALA A 60 8.37 -3.53 -7.37
C ALA A 60 8.66 -3.20 -8.84
N GLU A 61 9.13 -4.14 -9.67
CA GLU A 61 9.53 -3.87 -11.07
C GLU A 61 8.42 -3.24 -11.90
N SER A 62 7.16 -3.70 -11.79
CA SER A 62 6.07 -3.07 -12.56
C SER A 62 5.66 -1.69 -12.04
N LYS A 63 5.83 -1.42 -10.73
CA LYS A 63 5.57 -0.09 -10.15
C LYS A 63 6.76 0.87 -10.37
N ASN A 64 7.98 0.34 -10.42
CA ASN A 64 9.22 0.98 -10.85
C ASN A 64 9.27 1.20 -12.37
N ASN A 65 8.31 0.67 -13.13
CA ASN A 65 8.15 0.95 -14.56
C ASN A 65 7.15 2.09 -14.82
N VAL A 66 6.25 2.36 -13.86
CA VAL A 66 5.31 3.51 -13.92
C VAL A 66 6.05 4.81 -13.64
N LEU A 67 6.98 4.79 -12.69
CA LEU A 67 8.08 5.75 -12.65
C LEU A 67 9.01 5.29 -13.77
N LYS A 68 9.06 5.91 -14.94
CA LYS A 68 10.09 5.55 -15.93
C LYS A 68 11.46 5.88 -15.34
N LEU A 69 12.04 4.95 -14.58
CA LEU A 69 13.38 5.05 -14.01
C LEU A 69 14.45 4.91 -15.10
N ASP A 70 14.06 4.52 -16.32
CA ASP A 70 14.94 4.53 -17.49
C ASP A 70 15.43 5.96 -17.81
N ASP A 71 14.68 7.00 -17.42
CA ASP A 71 15.06 8.40 -17.61
C ASP A 71 15.74 9.02 -16.36
N LEU A 72 16.03 8.25 -15.30
CA LEU A 72 16.62 8.80 -14.07
C LEU A 72 18.00 9.43 -14.28
N HIS A 73 18.74 8.98 -15.31
CA HIS A 73 20.02 9.57 -15.69
C HIS A 73 19.86 10.98 -16.32
N THR A 74 18.64 11.37 -16.71
CA THR A 74 18.33 12.62 -17.38
C THR A 74 17.67 13.64 -16.44
N PHE A 75 17.16 13.21 -15.28
CA PHE A 75 16.54 14.10 -14.30
C PHE A 75 17.55 14.64 -13.28
N SER A 76 17.57 15.96 -13.11
CA SER A 76 18.24 16.58 -11.96
C SER A 76 17.52 16.20 -10.66
N LEU A 77 18.27 16.19 -9.55
CA LEU A 77 17.75 15.94 -8.20
C LEU A 77 16.55 16.85 -7.86
N VAL A 78 16.54 18.07 -8.38
CA VAL A 78 15.45 19.04 -8.20
C VAL A 78 14.16 18.55 -8.86
N GLN A 79 14.24 18.02 -10.08
CA GLN A 79 13.07 17.53 -10.82
C GLN A 79 12.51 16.24 -10.19
N LEU A 80 13.39 15.35 -9.72
CA LEU A 80 12.97 14.16 -8.95
C LEU A 80 12.26 14.56 -7.66
N THR A 81 12.84 15.51 -6.92
CA THR A 81 12.25 16.03 -5.67
C THR A 81 10.89 16.66 -5.93
N HIS A 82 10.75 17.41 -7.03
CA HIS A 82 9.48 18.02 -7.42
C HIS A 82 8.41 16.96 -7.73
N GLN A 83 8.74 15.94 -8.52
CA GLN A 83 7.81 14.85 -8.86
C GLN A 83 7.37 14.06 -7.62
N ILE A 84 8.30 13.77 -6.70
CA ILE A 84 7.99 13.12 -5.42
C ILE A 84 7.04 14.00 -4.60
N ASN A 85 7.31 15.31 -4.49
CA ASN A 85 6.48 16.23 -3.73
C ASN A 85 5.06 16.35 -4.29
N VAL A 86 4.91 16.48 -5.61
CA VAL A 86 3.60 16.51 -6.28
C VAL A 86 2.79 15.25 -5.94
N ARG A 87 3.42 14.08 -5.98
CA ARG A 87 2.74 12.82 -5.66
C ARG A 87 2.36 12.71 -4.18
N ILE A 88 3.21 13.19 -3.28
CA ILE A 88 2.91 13.25 -1.83
C ILE A 88 1.70 14.15 -1.58
N GLU A 89 1.59 15.29 -2.27
CA GLU A 89 0.44 16.20 -2.13
C GLU A 89 -0.87 15.59 -2.63
N GLU A 90 -0.83 14.83 -3.72
CA GLU A 90 -2.00 14.07 -4.20
C GLU A 90 -2.51 13.06 -3.17
N GLU A 91 -1.61 12.32 -2.53
CA GLU A 91 -1.95 11.35 -1.48
C GLU A 91 -2.53 12.03 -0.23
N LYS A 92 -1.99 13.20 0.15
CA LYS A 92 -2.56 14.04 1.23
C LYS A 92 -3.99 14.45 0.89
N ARG A 93 -4.21 15.01 -0.31
CA ARG A 93 -5.56 15.42 -0.75
C ARG A 93 -6.55 14.25 -0.75
N TYR A 94 -6.13 13.07 -1.22
CA TYR A 94 -6.98 11.89 -1.21
C TYR A 94 -7.32 11.43 0.21
N THR A 95 -6.34 11.49 1.13
CA THR A 95 -6.54 11.17 2.54
C THR A 95 -7.52 12.15 3.20
N ASP A 96 -7.36 13.46 2.95
CA ASP A 96 -8.24 14.50 3.49
C ASP A 96 -9.68 14.35 2.99
N LEU A 97 -9.86 14.08 1.69
CA LEU A 97 -11.19 13.82 1.12
C LEU A 97 -11.84 12.57 1.73
N LYS A 98 -11.04 11.52 2.00
CA LYS A 98 -11.52 10.31 2.65
C LYS A 98 -11.91 10.56 4.11
N MET A 99 -11.14 11.36 4.85
CA MET A 99 -11.45 11.76 6.23
C MET A 99 -12.72 12.60 6.31
N ARG A 100 -12.87 13.60 5.43
CA ARG A 100 -14.09 14.41 5.35
C ARG A 100 -15.34 13.58 5.03
N LYS A 101 -15.22 12.55 4.18
CA LYS A 101 -16.34 11.62 3.92
C LYS A 101 -16.76 10.78 5.13
N ILE A 102 -15.86 10.55 6.09
CA ILE A 102 -16.15 9.81 7.32
C ILE A 102 -16.84 10.72 8.35
N GLU A 103 -16.52 12.01 8.40
CA GLU A 103 -17.13 12.97 9.35
C GLU A 103 -18.58 13.37 9.01
N ILE A 104 -19.05 13.07 7.79
CA ILE A 104 -20.39 13.44 7.30
C ILE A 104 -21.37 12.23 7.36
N LEU A 105 -20.92 11.09 7.89
CA LEU A 105 -21.71 9.87 8.14
C LEU A 105 -21.81 9.60 9.64
#